data_AF-A0A6M0R7Y3-F1
#
_entry.id   AF-A0A6M0R7Y3-F1
#
_cell.length_a   1.000
_cell.length_b   1.000
_cell.length_c   1.000
_cell.angle_alpha   90.00
_cell.angle_beta   90.00
_cell.angle_gamma   90.00
#
_symmetry.space_group_name_H-M   'P 1'
#
loop_
_entity.id
_entity.type
_entity.pdbx_description
1 polymer ?
#
loop_
_entity_poly.entity_id
_entity_poly.type
_entity_poly.pdbx_seq_one_letter_code
_entity_poly.pdbx_strand_id
1 'polypeptide(L)'
;MFKKERVKKGYILIYALLLGNICILTAAFLLKWQGIILQNTSNQIKYLKKDSSIQRQREVLLSNIDKSLYDNLESISEEKLNICIDESYKDYKWYCEDSYAYFDENKNIIIEFCKNSKLYKKEVYGINVLNSNLKYKREY
;
A
#
# COMPACT_ATOMS: atom_id res chain seq x y z
N MET A 1 40.90 17.54 66.25
CA MET A 1 41.85 18.20 65.33
C MET A 1 41.47 17.81 63.90
N PHE A 2 40.51 18.52 63.29
CA PHE A 2 40.08 18.25 61.91
C PHE A 2 40.79 19.21 60.96
N LYS A 3 41.82 18.72 60.26
CA LYS A 3 42.45 19.45 59.15
C LYS A 3 41.43 19.55 58.02
N LYS A 4 40.79 20.71 57.89
CA LYS A 4 39.92 21.05 56.76
C LYS A 4 40.83 21.41 55.58
N GLU A 5 41.14 20.43 54.74
CA GLU A 5 41.88 20.68 53.50
C GLU A 5 41.07 21.64 52.62
N ARG A 6 41.67 22.78 52.28
CA ARG A 6 41.05 23.80 51.43
C ARG A 6 40.99 23.26 50.00
N VAL A 7 39.86 22.66 49.63
CA VAL A 7 39.57 22.30 48.23
C VAL A 7 39.64 23.59 47.40
N LYS A 8 40.54 23.62 46.42
CA LYS A 8 40.73 24.77 45.52
C LYS A 8 39.43 24.99 44.74
N LYS A 9 38.74 26.11 44.99
CA LYS A 9 37.43 26.48 44.40
C LYS A 9 37.35 26.36 42.86
N GLY A 10 38.48 26.40 42.16
CA GLY A 10 38.56 26.26 40.70
C GLY A 10 38.12 24.90 40.14
N TYR A 11 38.27 23.81 40.89
CA TYR A 11 37.88 22.46 40.39
C TYR A 11 36.36 22.28 40.32
N ILE A 12 35.61 22.96 41.19
CA ILE A 12 34.14 22.91 41.21
C ILE A 12 33.56 23.49 39.92
N LEU A 13 34.17 24.56 39.40
CA LEU A 13 33.74 25.19 38.15
C LEU A 13 33.94 24.27 36.94
N ILE A 14 35.06 23.55 36.91
CA ILE A 14 35.40 22.60 35.83
C ILE A 14 34.42 21.42 35.84
N TYR A 15 34.08 20.89 37.02
CA TYR A 15 33.08 19.83 37.16
C TYR A 15 31.69 20.28 36.71
N ALA A 16 31.28 21.50 37.06
CA ALA A 16 30.00 22.06 36.63
C ALA A 16 29.93 22.23 35.11
N LEU A 17 31.00 22.71 34.47
CA LEU A 17 31.11 22.84 33.02
C LEU A 17 31.06 21.49 32.30
N LEU A 18 31.75 20.47 32.83
CA LEU A 18 31.72 19.12 32.27
C LEU A 18 30.33 18.49 32.36
N LEU A 19 29.69 18.58 33.52
CA LEU A 19 28.32 18.08 33.73
C LEU A 19 27.32 18.81 32.81
N GLY A 20 27.45 20.14 32.68
CA GLY A 20 26.62 20.93 31.77
C GLY A 20 26.76 20.48 30.31
N ASN A 21 27.99 20.26 29.83
CA ASN A 21 28.23 19.77 28.48
C ASN A 21 27.66 18.36 28.25
N ILE A 22 27.77 17.45 29.22
CA ILE A 22 27.19 16.11 29.12
C ILE A 22 25.65 16.18 29.02
N CYS A 23 25.01 17.06 29.79
CA CYS A 23 23.56 17.30 29.70
C CYS A 23 23.14 17.84 28.32
N ILE A 24 23.89 18.79 27.77
CA ILE A 24 23.58 19.35 26.45
C ILE A 24 23.74 18.29 25.34
N LEU A 25 24.82 17.50 25.39
CA LEU A 25 25.08 16.44 24.42
C LEU A 25 24.02 15.33 24.47
N THR A 26 23.61 14.91 25.67
CA THR A 26 22.56 13.90 25.83
C THR A 26 21.21 14.40 25.34
N ALA A 27 20.84 15.66 25.63
CA ALA A 27 19.64 16.29 25.09
C ALA A 27 19.66 16.36 23.55
N ALA A 28 20.78 16.77 22.95
CA ALA A 28 20.94 16.82 21.50
C ALA A 28 20.84 15.43 20.85
N PHE A 29 21.41 14.40 21.49
CA PHE A 29 21.33 13.02 21.02
C PHE A 29 19.89 12.49 21.03
N LEU A 30 19.15 12.72 22.13
CA LEU A 30 17.75 12.32 22.25
C LEU A 30 16.86 13.01 21.21
N LEU A 31 17.07 14.31 20.98
CA LEU A 31 16.34 15.07 19.95
C LEU A 31 16.62 14.54 18.54
N LYS A 32 17.88 14.24 18.21
CA LYS A 32 18.25 13.65 16.93
C LYS A 32 17.58 12.28 16.73
N TRP A 33 17.57 11.46 17.78
CA TRP A 33 16.93 10.15 17.76
C TRP A 33 15.41 10.23 17.54
N GLN A 34 14.73 11.12 18.26
CA GLN A 34 13.30 11.38 18.05
C GLN A 34 13.01 11.87 16.63
N GLY A 35 13.88 12.74 16.07
CA GLY A 35 13.77 13.18 14.68
C GLY A 35 13.84 12.04 13.67
N ILE A 36 14.76 11.09 13.87
CA ILE A 36 14.89 9.90 13.01
C ILE A 36 13.65 9.01 13.13
N ILE A 37 13.14 8.79 14.34
CA ILE A 37 11.91 8.01 14.58
C ILE A 37 10.71 8.66 13.88
N LEU A 38 10.57 9.99 13.99
CA LEU A 38 9.51 10.76 13.36
C LEU A 38 9.59 10.69 11.83
N GLN A 39 10.81 10.76 11.28
CA GLN A 39 11.04 10.68 9.84
C GLN A 39 10.73 9.28 9.30
N ASN A 40 11.13 8.23 10.02
CA ASN A 40 10.83 6.85 9.66
C ASN A 40 9.33 6.54 9.73
N THR A 41 8.65 6.99 10.78
CA THR A 41 7.19 6.81 10.91
C THR A 41 6.44 7.60 9.84
N SER A 42 6.84 8.84 9.53
CA SER A 42 6.27 9.61 8.42
C SER A 42 6.46 8.92 7.06
N ASN A 43 7.64 8.35 6.82
CA ASN A 43 7.91 7.58 5.62
C ASN A 43 7.06 6.30 5.56
N GLN A 44 6.95 5.55 6.66
CA GLN A 44 6.09 4.37 6.75
C GLN A 44 4.62 4.71 6.51
N ILE A 45 4.11 5.80 7.10
CA ILE A 45 2.74 6.29 6.85
C ILE A 45 2.58 6.68 5.38
N LYS A 46 3.58 7.32 4.75
CA LYS A 46 3.55 7.59 3.31
C LYS A 46 3.55 6.33 2.47
N TYR A 47 4.29 5.27 2.86
CA TYR A 47 4.27 3.98 2.16
C TYR A 47 2.94 3.25 2.32
N LEU A 48 2.33 3.28 3.50
CA LEU A 48 0.99 2.71 3.74
C LEU A 48 -0.09 3.50 2.99
N LYS A 49 0.02 4.82 2.93
CA LYS A 49 -0.86 5.68 2.12
C LYS A 49 -0.57 5.60 0.61
N LYS A 50 0.56 4.98 0.25
CA LYS A 50 0.93 4.58 -1.12
C LYS A 50 0.43 3.16 -1.41
N ASP A 51 -0.65 2.71 -0.76
CA ASP A 51 -1.60 1.86 -1.47
C ASP A 51 -2.00 2.65 -2.73
N SER A 52 -1.37 2.26 -3.84
CA SER A 52 -1.47 3.01 -5.08
C SER A 52 -2.95 3.16 -5.43
N SER A 53 -3.39 4.35 -5.85
CA SER A 53 -4.75 4.54 -6.38
C SER A 53 -5.12 3.44 -7.38
N ILE A 54 -4.13 2.95 -8.13
CA ILE A 54 -4.19 1.78 -9.02
C ILE A 54 -4.61 0.49 -8.29
N GLN A 55 -4.03 0.19 -7.13
CA GLN A 55 -4.40 -0.99 -6.34
C GLN A 55 -5.84 -0.91 -5.84
N ARG A 56 -6.27 0.25 -5.34
CA ARG A 56 -7.68 0.47 -4.96
C ARG A 56 -8.61 0.30 -6.16
N GLN A 57 -8.32 0.96 -7.28
CA GLN A 57 -9.12 0.84 -8.50
C GLN A 57 -9.18 -0.60 -8.99
N ARG A 58 -8.06 -1.33 -8.94
CA ARG A 58 -7.97 -2.75 -9.28
C ARG A 58 -8.90 -3.60 -8.41
N GLU A 59 -8.81 -3.45 -7.09
CA GLU A 59 -9.62 -4.23 -6.15
C GLU A 59 -11.11 -3.94 -6.31
N VAL A 60 -11.48 -2.68 -6.52
CA VAL A 60 -12.88 -2.29 -6.80
C VAL A 60 -13.38 -2.90 -8.11
N LEU A 61 -12.60 -2.82 -9.20
CA LEU A 61 -12.98 -3.38 -10.49
C LEU A 61 -13.14 -4.91 -10.41
N LEU A 62 -12.18 -5.61 -9.80
CA LEU A 62 -12.27 -7.07 -9.63
C LEU A 62 -13.45 -7.46 -8.75
N SER A 63 -13.71 -6.72 -7.65
CA SER A 63 -14.87 -6.99 -6.79
C SER A 63 -16.19 -6.80 -7.53
N ASN A 64 -16.29 -5.78 -8.40
CA ASN A 64 -17.48 -5.55 -9.21
C ASN A 64 -17.68 -6.65 -10.25
N ILE A 65 -16.61 -7.11 -10.89
CA ILE A 65 -16.67 -8.24 -11.83
C ILE A 65 -17.11 -9.51 -11.10
N ASP A 66 -16.49 -9.83 -9.97
CA ASP A 66 -16.87 -10.97 -9.13
C ASP A 66 -18.36 -10.92 -8.82
N LYS A 67 -18.83 -9.80 -8.24
CA LYS A 67 -20.23 -9.64 -7.88
C LYS A 67 -21.15 -9.85 -9.09
N SER A 68 -20.80 -9.29 -10.24
CA SER A 68 -21.58 -9.42 -11.48
C SER A 68 -21.63 -10.87 -11.98
N LEU A 69 -20.55 -11.62 -11.82
CA LEU A 69 -20.49 -13.03 -12.19
C LEU A 69 -21.26 -13.91 -11.20
N TYR A 70 -21.09 -13.72 -9.90
CA TYR A 70 -21.81 -14.49 -8.88
C TYR A 70 -23.32 -14.23 -8.89
N ASP A 71 -23.76 -13.00 -9.17
CA ASP A 71 -25.19 -12.66 -9.24
C ASP A 71 -25.87 -13.30 -10.47
N ASN A 72 -25.13 -13.54 -11.56
CA ASN A 72 -25.67 -14.08 -12.81
C ASN A 72 -25.43 -15.59 -12.99
N LEU A 73 -24.57 -16.22 -12.18
CA LEU A 73 -24.26 -17.64 -12.29
C LEU A 73 -24.91 -18.42 -11.14
N GLU A 74 -25.93 -19.22 -11.45
CA GLU A 74 -26.52 -20.16 -10.48
C GLU A 74 -25.51 -21.23 -9.99
N SER A 75 -24.52 -21.58 -10.81
CA SER A 75 -23.45 -22.51 -10.45
C SER A 75 -22.17 -22.20 -11.22
N ILE A 76 -21.03 -22.17 -10.53
CA ILE A 76 -19.75 -21.79 -11.12
C ILE A 76 -19.10 -23.01 -11.77
N SER A 77 -19.18 -23.06 -13.09
CA SER A 77 -18.51 -24.03 -13.98
C SER A 77 -17.89 -23.25 -15.14
N GLU A 78 -16.78 -23.75 -15.71
CA GLU A 78 -16.10 -23.08 -16.83
C GLU A 78 -17.03 -22.89 -18.04
N GLU A 79 -17.87 -23.88 -18.35
CA GLU A 79 -18.84 -23.79 -19.45
C GLU A 79 -19.86 -22.67 -19.23
N LYS A 80 -20.43 -22.58 -18.03
CA LYS A 80 -21.43 -21.56 -17.68
C LYS A 80 -20.81 -20.17 -17.59
N LEU A 81 -19.58 -20.07 -17.08
CA LEU A 81 -18.79 -18.83 -17.08
C LEU A 81 -18.59 -18.33 -18.52
N ASN A 82 -18.16 -19.23 -19.40
CA ASN A 82 -17.90 -18.93 -20.80
C ASN A 82 -19.15 -18.43 -21.54
N ILE A 83 -20.32 -19.04 -21.28
CA ILE A 83 -21.61 -18.62 -21.83
C ILE A 83 -22.01 -17.26 -21.27
N CYS A 84 -21.90 -17.07 -19.96
CA CYS A 84 -22.23 -15.80 -19.30
C CYS A 84 -21.39 -14.62 -19.84
N ILE A 85 -20.11 -14.84 -20.07
CA ILE A 85 -19.22 -13.85 -20.69
C ILE A 85 -19.70 -13.50 -22.10
N ASP A 86 -19.96 -14.51 -22.94
CA ASP A 86 -20.33 -14.32 -24.35
C ASP A 86 -21.72 -13.66 -24.52
N GLU A 87 -22.68 -14.00 -23.66
CA GLU A 87 -24.06 -13.53 -23.77
C GLU A 87 -24.31 -12.21 -23.04
N SER A 88 -23.76 -12.06 -21.83
CA SER A 88 -24.08 -10.92 -20.96
C SER A 88 -23.02 -9.83 -20.94
N TYR A 89 -21.76 -10.17 -21.26
CA TYR A 89 -20.62 -9.28 -20.98
C TYR A 89 -19.68 -9.00 -22.15
N LYS A 90 -20.00 -9.50 -23.36
CA LYS A 90 -19.15 -9.35 -24.55
C LYS A 90 -18.69 -7.92 -24.84
N ASP A 91 -19.59 -6.94 -24.69
CA ASP A 91 -19.30 -5.52 -24.92
C ASP A 91 -19.40 -4.68 -23.63
N TYR A 92 -19.51 -5.34 -22.48
CA TYR A 92 -19.70 -4.67 -21.21
C TYR A 92 -18.38 -4.16 -20.62
N LYS A 93 -18.43 -2.99 -19.99
CA LYS A 93 -17.28 -2.39 -19.31
C LYS A 93 -17.64 -2.03 -17.87
N TRP A 94 -16.85 -2.52 -16.93
CA TRP A 94 -16.90 -2.06 -15.54
C TRP A 94 -16.03 -0.82 -15.39
N TYR A 95 -16.56 0.22 -14.76
CA TYR A 95 -15.86 1.50 -14.59
C TYR A 95 -15.53 1.77 -13.12
N CYS A 96 -14.37 2.36 -12.89
CA CYS A 96 -13.95 2.91 -11.60
C CYS A 96 -13.09 4.16 -11.85
N GLU A 97 -13.66 5.33 -11.59
CA GLU A 97 -13.04 6.63 -11.92
C GLU A 97 -12.72 6.71 -13.43
N ASP A 98 -11.47 7.00 -13.80
CA ASP A 98 -11.03 7.02 -15.21
C ASP A 98 -10.71 5.63 -15.77
N SER A 99 -10.61 4.61 -14.91
CA SER A 99 -10.17 3.27 -15.25
C SER A 99 -11.35 2.35 -15.55
N TYR A 100 -11.14 1.35 -16.40
CA TYR A 100 -12.18 0.38 -16.73
C TYR A 100 -11.64 -1.02 -16.94
N ALA A 101 -12.53 -2.01 -16.83
CA ALA A 101 -12.24 -3.40 -17.07
C ALA A 101 -13.25 -4.02 -18.04
N TYR A 102 -12.80 -4.97 -18.85
CA TYR A 102 -13.62 -5.66 -19.86
C TYR A 102 -13.05 -7.05 -20.18
N PHE A 103 -13.84 -7.91 -20.82
CA PHE A 103 -13.37 -9.20 -21.29
C PHE A 103 -12.80 -9.11 -22.71
N ASP A 104 -11.66 -9.75 -22.93
CA ASP A 104 -11.07 -9.91 -24.27
C ASP A 104 -11.72 -11.06 -25.05
N GLU A 105 -11.40 -11.19 -26.34
CA GLU A 105 -11.83 -12.31 -27.20
C GLU A 105 -11.43 -13.68 -26.62
N ASN A 106 -10.33 -13.72 -25.87
CA ASN A 106 -9.85 -14.92 -25.16
C ASN A 106 -10.50 -15.12 -23.78
N LYS A 107 -11.54 -14.36 -23.43
CA LYS A 107 -12.24 -14.39 -22.13
C LYS A 107 -11.37 -14.02 -20.93
N ASN A 108 -10.24 -13.38 -21.19
CA ASN A 108 -9.38 -12.80 -20.17
C ASN A 108 -9.91 -11.44 -19.73
N ILE A 109 -9.76 -11.11 -18.45
CA ILE A 109 -10.09 -9.78 -17.93
C ILE A 109 -8.94 -8.85 -18.26
N ILE A 110 -9.24 -7.79 -18.99
CA ILE A 110 -8.35 -6.68 -19.22
C ILE A 110 -8.76 -5.53 -18.32
N ILE A 111 -7.82 -5.00 -17.54
CA ILE A 111 -7.98 -3.78 -16.76
C ILE A 111 -7.10 -2.70 -17.36
N GLU A 112 -7.70 -1.60 -17.80
CA GLU A 112 -7.02 -0.42 -18.32
C GLU A 112 -7.09 0.71 -17.28
N PHE A 113 -5.92 1.04 -16.73
CA PHE A 113 -5.75 2.16 -15.82
C PHE A 113 -5.46 3.41 -16.63
N CYS A 114 -6.35 4.39 -16.53
CA CYS A 114 -6.19 5.69 -17.18
C CYS A 114 -5.85 6.77 -16.16
N LYS A 115 -5.08 7.76 -16.60
CA LYS A 115 -4.82 8.98 -15.85
C LYS A 115 -4.99 10.17 -16.76
N ASN A 116 -5.90 11.08 -16.44
CA ASN A 116 -6.26 12.23 -17.29
C ASN A 116 -6.70 11.77 -18.69
N SER A 117 -7.58 10.77 -18.76
CA SER A 117 -8.09 10.20 -20.01
C SER A 117 -7.04 9.60 -20.96
N LYS A 118 -5.82 9.35 -20.48
CA LYS A 118 -4.77 8.64 -21.22
C LYS A 118 -4.46 7.31 -20.56
N LEU A 119 -4.30 6.27 -21.37
CA LEU A 119 -3.88 4.95 -20.91
C LEU A 119 -2.52 5.06 -20.22
N TYR A 120 -2.48 4.66 -18.96
CA TYR A 120 -1.27 4.65 -18.14
C TYR A 120 -0.70 3.24 -18.02
N LYS A 121 -1.56 2.26 -17.77
CA LYS A 121 -1.16 0.86 -17.57
C LYS A 121 -2.28 -0.08 -17.97
N LYS A 122 -1.92 -1.23 -18.54
CA LYS A 122 -2.83 -2.33 -18.85
C LYS A 122 -2.41 -3.57 -18.06
N GLU A 123 -3.37 -4.28 -17.49
CA GLU A 123 -3.16 -5.54 -16.78
C GLU A 123 -4.11 -6.60 -17.34
N VAL A 124 -3.60 -7.82 -17.55
CA VAL A 124 -4.37 -8.95 -18.10
C VAL A 124 -4.45 -10.04 -17.04
N TYR A 125 -5.65 -10.60 -16.88
CA TYR A 125 -5.94 -11.64 -15.91
C TYR A 125 -6.67 -12.80 -16.59
N GLY A 126 -6.07 -13.99 -16.51
CA GLY A 126 -6.76 -15.23 -16.82
C GLY A 126 -7.70 -15.62 -15.68
N ILE A 127 -8.86 -16.19 -16.03
CA ILE A 127 -9.87 -16.67 -15.08
C ILE A 127 -9.89 -18.19 -15.10
N ASN A 128 -9.69 -18.79 -13.93
CA ASN A 128 -9.81 -20.23 -13.76
C ASN A 128 -10.87 -20.54 -12.72
N VAL A 129 -11.68 -21.56 -12.97
CA VAL A 129 -12.61 -22.10 -11.97
C VAL A 129 -11.89 -23.17 -11.17
N LEU A 130 -11.84 -23.02 -9.85
CA LEU A 130 -11.19 -24.01 -8.98
C LEU A 130 -12.06 -24.24 -7.74
N ASN A 131 -12.55 -25.47 -7.58
CA ASN A 131 -13.48 -25.86 -6.52
C ASN A 131 -14.72 -24.95 -6.44
N SER A 132 -15.36 -24.70 -7.59
CA SER A 132 -16.54 -23.83 -7.71
C SER A 132 -16.31 -22.38 -7.28
N ASN A 133 -15.05 -21.91 -7.25
CA ASN A 133 -14.71 -20.51 -7.02
C ASN A 133 -13.94 -19.94 -8.20
N LEU A 134 -14.13 -18.66 -8.48
CA LEU A 134 -13.36 -17.92 -9.47
C LEU A 134 -11.99 -17.57 -8.90
N LYS A 135 -10.93 -17.86 -9.67
CA LYS A 135 -9.56 -17.44 -9.36
C LYS A 135 -8.98 -16.66 -10.52
N TYR A 136 -8.41 -15.50 -10.19
CA TYR A 136 -7.74 -14.63 -11.13
C TYR A 136 -6.24 -14.85 -11.08
N LYS A 137 -5.62 -15.17 -12.23
CA LYS A 137 -4.17 -15.23 -12.37
C LYS A 137 -3.71 -14.13 -13.31
N ARG A 138 -2.85 -13.25 -12.80
CA ARG A 138 -2.23 -12.21 -13.61
C ARG A 138 -1.29 -12.83 -14.64
N GLU A 139 -1.48 -12.48 -15.90
CA GLU A 139 -0.56 -12.80 -16.99
C GLU A 139 0.48 -11.67 -17.11
N TYR A 140 1.75 -12.05 -17.28
CA TYR A 140 2.90 -11.13 -17.33
C TYR A 140 3.47 -11.05 -18.74
#